data_AF-A0A917LA25-F1
#
_entry.id   AF-A0A917LA25-F1
#
_cell.length_a   1.000
_cell.length_b   1.000
_cell.length_c   1.000
_cell.angle_alpha   90.00
_cell.angle_beta   90.00
_cell.angle_gamma   90.00
#
_symmetry.space_group_name_H-M   'P 1'
#
loop_
_entity.id
_entity.type
_entity.pdbx_description
1 polymer ?
#
loop_
_entity_poly.entity_id
_entity_poly.type
_entity_poly.pdbx_seq_one_letter_code
_entity_poly.pdbx_strand_id
1 'polypeptide(L)' 'MPHRKRPGRPLLADEEDGNASRREVPARVGHVIGRMKNYKILRDCRSHGDGLHHAVQAVAHMRNVALAA' A
#
# COMPACT_ATOMS: atom_id res chain seq x y z
N MET A 1 -2.37 27.78 -2.39
CA MET A 1 -1.21 27.93 -3.29
C MET A 1 0.05 28.16 -2.47
N PRO A 2 1.26 27.75 -2.92
CA PRO A 2 2.49 28.00 -2.18
C PRO A 2 2.89 29.46 -2.04
N HIS A 3 3.27 29.85 -0.82
CA HIS A 3 3.93 31.11 -0.57
C HIS A 3 5.28 31.09 -1.28
N ARG A 4 5.59 32.15 -2.03
CA ARG A 4 6.84 32.27 -2.78
C ARG A 4 7.63 33.45 -2.23
N LYS A 5 8.94 33.28 -2.12
CA LYS A 5 9.86 34.38 -1.80
C LYS A 5 9.69 35.48 -2.85
N ARG A 6 9.63 36.73 -2.41
CA ARG A 6 9.59 37.92 -3.28
C ARG A 6 10.92 38.67 -3.15
N PRO A 7 11.39 39.38 -4.20
CA PRO A 7 12.58 40.22 -4.07
C PRO A 7 12.44 41.20 -2.91
N GLY A 8 13.46 41.27 -2.03
CA GLY A 8 13.47 42.16 -0.86
C GLY A 8 12.59 41.72 0.32
N ARG A 9 11.80 40.64 0.21
CA ARG A 9 11.00 40.10 1.33
C ARG A 9 11.24 38.60 1.49
N PRO A 10 12.03 38.17 2.49
CA PRO A 10 12.09 36.76 2.86
C PRO A 10 10.71 36.28 3.32
N LEU A 11 10.49 34.96 3.28
CA LEU A 11 9.27 34.40 3.85
C LEU A 11 9.30 34.60 5.37
N LEU A 12 8.12 34.88 5.92
CA LEU A 12 7.92 34.86 7.37
C LEU A 12 7.94 33.40 7.85
N ALA A 13 8.24 33.20 9.13
CA ALA A 13 8.28 31.86 9.73
C ALA A 13 6.97 31.09 9.50
N ASP A 14 5.82 31.72 9.72
CA ASP A 14 4.50 31.10 9.48
C ASP A 14 4.28 30.71 8.00
N GLU A 15 4.86 31.47 7.06
CA GLU A 15 4.77 31.17 5.62
C GLU A 15 5.67 29.99 5.23
N GLU A 16 6.84 29.85 5.86
CA GLU A 16 7.73 28.70 5.69
C GLU A 16 7.13 27.43 6.30
N ASP A 17 6.58 27.51 7.52
CA ASP A 17 5.92 26.39 8.19
C ASP A 17 4.66 25.93 7.44
N GLY A 18 3.86 26.88 6.94
CA GLY A 18 2.72 26.57 6.08
C GLY A 18 3.13 25.91 4.76
N ASN A 19 4.27 26.31 4.19
CA ASN A 19 4.85 25.65 3.01
C ASN A 19 5.38 24.25 3.31
N ALA A 20 6.03 24.04 4.48
CA ALA A 20 6.52 22.74 4.93
C ALA A 20 5.36 21.76 5.12
N SER A 21 4.33 22.17 5.86
CA SER A 21 3.10 21.39 6.08
C SER A 21 2.44 20.99 4.76
N ARG A 22 2.35 21.91 3.80
CA ARG A 22 1.74 21.62 2.48
C ARG A 22 2.57 20.67 1.62
N ARG A 23 3.87 20.50 1.88
CA ARG A 23 4.71 19.47 1.23
C ARG A 23 4.57 18.12 1.94
N GLU A 24 4.49 18.15 3.26
CA GLU A 24 4.53 16.96 4.10
C GLU A 24 3.22 16.17 4.09
N VAL A 25 2.08 16.85 4.19
CA VAL A 25 0.76 16.19 4.28
C VAL A 25 0.48 15.32 3.04
N PRO A 26 0.64 15.79 1.79
CA PRO A 26 0.44 14.95 0.61
C PRO A 26 1.41 13.79 0.53
N ALA A 27 2.66 13.97 0.96
CA ALA A 27 3.66 12.91 0.99
C ALA A 27 3.26 11.79 1.96
N ARG A 28 2.82 12.15 3.17
CA ARG A 28 2.34 11.18 4.18
C ARG A 28 1.09 10.44 3.70
N VAL A 29 0.12 11.15 3.16
CA VAL A 29 -1.12 10.54 2.61
C VAL A 29 -0.78 9.60 1.45
N GLY A 30 0.08 10.03 0.52
CA GLY A 30 0.53 9.20 -0.59
C GLY A 30 1.23 7.92 -0.12
N HIS A 31 2.08 8.01 0.91
CA HIS A 31 2.76 6.85 1.50
C HIS A 31 1.78 5.85 2.13
N VAL A 32 0.80 6.33 2.89
CA VAL A 32 -0.23 5.47 3.50
C VAL A 32 -1.07 4.80 2.41
N ILE A 33 -1.51 5.53 1.39
CA ILE A 33 -2.24 4.98 0.25
C ILE A 33 -1.40 3.92 -0.48
N GLY A 34 -0.10 4.18 -0.70
CA GLY A 34 0.82 3.23 -1.29
C GLY A 34 0.93 1.93 -0.47
N ARG A 35 1.07 2.05 0.86
CA ARG A 35 1.08 0.89 1.77
C ARG A 35 -0.25 0.12 1.75
N MET A 36 -1.38 0.81 1.75
CA MET A 36 -2.69 0.18 1.67
C MET A 36 -2.87 -0.61 0.36
N LYS A 37 -2.44 -0.06 -0.77
CA LYS A 37 -2.47 -0.75 -2.07
C LYS A 37 -1.61 -2.01 -2.06
N ASN A 38 -0.37 -1.91 -1.55
CA ASN A 38 0.54 -3.05 -1.46
C ASN A 38 -0.06 -4.15 -0.58
N TYR A 39 -0.58 -3.80 0.61
CA TYR A 39 -1.24 -4.76 1.49
C TYR A 39 -2.43 -5.45 0.83
N LYS A 40 -3.27 -4.72 0.09
CA LYS A 40 -4.41 -5.31 -0.63
C LYS A 40 -3.95 -6.30 -1.71
N ILE A 41 -2.97 -5.94 -2.53
CA ILE A 41 -2.41 -6.85 -3.55
C ILE A 41 -1.87 -8.12 -2.90
N LEU A 42 -1.05 -7.99 -1.85
CA LEU A 42 -0.51 -9.15 -1.13
C LEU A 42 -1.60 -10.01 -0.49
N ARG A 43 -2.66 -9.39 0.04
CA ARG A 43 -3.80 -10.10 0.61
C ARG A 43 -4.58 -10.87 -0.46
N ASP A 44 -4.82 -10.25 -1.61
CA ASP A 44 -5.56 -10.87 -2.71
C ASP A 44 -4.77 -12.04 -3.31
N CYS A 45 -3.45 -11.88 -3.47
CA CYS A 45 -2.56 -12.98 -3.89
C CYS A 45 -2.56 -14.16 -2.90
N ARG A 46 -2.50 -13.89 -1.59
CA ARG A 46 -2.58 -14.95 -0.56
C ARG A 46 -3.93 -15.67 -0.60
N SER A 47 -5.03 -14.90 -0.67
CA SER A 47 -6.39 -15.47 -0.71
C SER A 47 -6.58 -16.38 -1.94
N HIS A 48 -6.02 -16.00 -3.10
CA HIS A 48 -5.99 -16.86 -4.29
C HIS A 48 -5.13 -18.11 -4.08
N GLY A 49 -3.95 -17.94 -3.47
CA GLY A 49 -3.04 -19.04 -3.16
C GLY A 49 -3.66 -20.09 -2.24
N ASP A 50 -4.36 -19.66 -1.19
CA ASP A 50 -5.02 -20.55 -0.24
C ASP A 50 -6.10 -21.40 -0.92
N GLY A 51 -6.93 -20.78 -1.78
CA GLY A 51 -7.93 -21.50 -2.56
C GLY A 51 -7.33 -22.58 -3.47
N LEU A 52 -6.26 -22.23 -4.20
CA LEU A 52 -5.53 -23.20 -5.03
C LEU A 52 -4.89 -24.30 -4.18
N HIS A 53 -4.30 -23.95 -3.04
CA HIS A 53 -3.66 -24.89 -2.13
C HIS A 53 -4.67 -25.93 -1.62
N HIS A 54 -5.85 -25.50 -1.20
CA HIS A 54 -6.92 -26.41 -0.76
C HIS A 54 -7.41 -27.32 -1.89
N ALA A 55 -7.60 -26.78 -3.10
CA ALA A 55 -8.01 -27.59 -4.25
C ALA A 55 -6.97 -28.67 -4.60
N VAL A 56 -5.69 -28.30 -4.64
CA VAL A 56 -4.59 -29.24 -4.90
C VAL A 56 -4.49 -30.31 -3.81
N GLN A 57 -4.61 -29.93 -2.54
CA GLN A 57 -4.63 -30.89 -1.43
C GLN A 57 -5.80 -31.87 -1.55
N ALA A 58 -7.00 -31.38 -1.86
CA ALA A 58 -8.18 -32.24 -2.01
C ALA A 58 -8.01 -33.25 -3.15
N VAL A 59 -7.50 -32.81 -4.30
CA VAL A 59 -7.21 -33.69 -5.44
C VAL A 59 -6.14 -34.72 -5.09
N ALA A 60 -5.03 -34.30 -4.45
CA ALA A 60 -3.98 -35.20 -4.01
C ALA A 60 -4.51 -36.25 -3.01
N HIS A 61 -5.35 -35.82 -2.07
CA HIS A 61 -5.99 -36.70 -1.11
C HIS A 61 -6.89 -37.73 -1.80
N MET A 62 -7.78 -37.32 -2.70
CA MET A 62 -8.65 -38.24 -3.46
C MET A 62 -7.84 -39.25 -4.26
N ARG A 63 -6.75 -38.82 -4.93
CA ARG A 63 -5.87 -39.72 -5.67
C ARG A 63 -5.20 -40.74 -4.76
N ASN A 64 -4.72 -40.32 -3.60
CA ASN A 64 -4.07 -41.22 -2.65
C ASN A 64 -5.05 -42.26 -2.10
N VAL A 65 -6.30 -41.85 -1.80
CA VAL A 65 -7.37 -42.78 -1.40
C VAL A 65 -7.65 -43.79 -2.51
N ALA A 66 -7.75 -43.36 -3.76
CA ALA A 66 -8.00 -44.24 -4.90
C ALA A 66 -6.85 -45.23 -5.17
N LEU A 67 -5.61 -44.88 -4.84
CA LEU A 67 -4.44 -45.77 -4.99
C LEU A 67 -4.24 -46.70 -3.79
N ALA A 68 -4.80 -46.37 -2.63
CA ALA A 68 -4.73 -47.17 -1.42
C ALA A 68 -5.91 -48.13 -1.26
N ALA A 69 -6.95 -47.99 -2.09
CA ALA A 69 -8.07 -48.91 -2.25
C ALA A 69 -7.73 -50.02 -3.26
#